data_AF-A0A2D5RX23-F1
#
_entry.id   AF-A0A2D5RX23-F1
#
_cell.length_a   1.000
_cell.length_b   1.000
_cell.length_c   1.000
_cell.angle_alpha   90.00
_cell.angle_beta   90.00
_cell.angle_gamma   90.00
#
_symmetry.space_group_name_H-M   'P 1'
#
loop_
_entity.id
_entity.type
_entity.pdbx_description
1 polymer ?
#
loop_
_entity_poly.entity_id
_entity_poly.type
_entity_poly.pdbx_seq_one_letter_code
_entity_poly.pdbx_strand_id
1 'polypeptide(L)'
;MAINFNVTSDDLPALIRIGKLRELMTKIAHLAEHRSDKVICEGKIWCYADLVYLAYEYYVLARNYGLTVHNFVKWLEQEQALSKQHHLAWPA
;
A
#
# COMPACT_ATOMS: atom_id res chain seq x y z
N MET A 1 -11.94 -25.02 5.06
CA MET A 1 -10.77 -24.64 5.87
C MET A 1 -11.09 -23.30 6.48
N ALA A 2 -11.48 -23.27 7.77
CA ALA A 2 -11.86 -22.03 8.44
C ALA A 2 -10.58 -21.30 8.85
N ILE A 3 -10.38 -20.09 8.33
CA ILE A 3 -9.28 -19.21 8.75
C ILE A 3 -9.68 -18.68 10.13
N ASN A 4 -9.05 -19.20 11.18
CA ASN A 4 -9.18 -18.68 12.54
C ASN A 4 -8.48 -17.31 12.58
N PHE A 5 -9.24 -16.25 12.34
CA PHE A 5 -8.83 -14.89 12.64
C PHE A 5 -8.83 -14.71 14.15
N ASN A 6 -7.70 -15.03 14.80
CA ASN A 6 -7.49 -14.71 16.21
C ASN A 6 -7.17 -13.21 16.33
N VAL A 7 -8.13 -12.37 15.94
CA VAL A 7 -8.05 -10.91 16.00
C VAL A 7 -8.22 -10.53 17.47
N THR A 8 -7.15 -10.06 18.07
CA THR A 8 -7.14 -9.56 19.45
C THR A 8 -7.44 -8.05 19.46
N SER A 9 -7.78 -7.49 20.62
CA SER A 9 -8.04 -6.04 20.71
C SER A 9 -6.81 -5.19 20.34
N ASP A 10 -5.61 -5.76 20.46
CA ASP A 10 -4.33 -5.18 20.04
C ASP A 10 -4.19 -5.06 18.51
N ASP A 11 -4.99 -5.80 17.73
CA ASP A 11 -4.99 -5.74 16.26
C ASP A 11 -5.92 -4.66 15.69
N LEU A 12 -6.79 -4.09 16.52
CA LEU A 12 -7.77 -3.07 16.11
C LEU A 12 -7.12 -1.85 15.44
N PRO A 13 -5.99 -1.30 15.95
CA PRO A 13 -5.30 -0.19 15.29
C PRO A 13 -4.79 -0.55 13.89
N ALA A 14 -4.27 -1.76 13.71
CA ALA A 14 -3.74 -2.23 12.44
C ALA A 14 -4.87 -2.46 11.42
N LEU A 15 -6.00 -3.05 11.84
CA LEU A 15 -7.18 -3.21 10.99
C LEU A 15 -7.78 -1.85 10.57
N ILE A 16 -7.86 -0.88 11.49
CA ILE A 16 -8.28 0.49 11.18
C ILE A 16 -7.30 1.12 10.18
N ARG A 17 -5.99 0.90 10.36
CA ARG A 17 -4.95 1.41 9.45
C ARG A 17 -5.09 0.81 8.05
N ILE A 18 -5.29 -0.50 7.93
CA ILE A 18 -5.55 -1.19 6.65
C ILE A 18 -6.78 -0.59 5.96
N GLY A 19 -7.87 -0.36 6.69
CA GLY A 19 -9.08 0.27 6.15
C GLY A 19 -8.81 1.69 5.61
N LYS A 20 -8.10 2.52 6.39
CA LYS A 20 -7.71 3.87 5.97
C LYS A 20 -6.79 3.87 4.75
N LEU A 21 -5.80 2.98 4.72
CA LEU A 21 -4.88 2.84 3.59
C LEU A 21 -5.63 2.46 2.32
N ARG A 22 -6.55 1.50 2.40
CA ARG A 22 -7.40 1.11 1.25
C ARG A 22 -8.23 2.29 0.73
N GLU A 23 -8.85 3.07 1.62
CA GLU A 23 -9.65 4.22 1.22
C GLU A 23 -8.77 5.31 0.57
N LEU A 24 -7.63 5.62 1.18
CA LEU A 24 -6.68 6.59 0.64
C LEU A 24 -6.19 6.16 -0.74
N MET A 25 -5.73 4.91 -0.88
CA MET A 25 -5.31 4.32 -2.15
C MET A 25 -6.38 4.42 -3.24
N THR A 26 -7.66 4.29 -2.87
CA THR A 26 -8.77 4.47 -3.81
C THR A 26 -8.88 5.94 -4.25
N LYS A 27 -8.73 6.90 -3.33
CA LYS A 27 -8.78 8.34 -3.64
C LYS A 27 -7.63 8.79 -4.54
N ILE A 28 -6.45 8.20 -4.37
CA ILE A 28 -5.25 8.54 -5.13
C ILE A 28 -4.88 7.51 -6.21
N ALA A 29 -5.80 6.61 -6.58
CA ALA A 29 -5.56 5.54 -7.55
C ALA A 29 -5.10 6.05 -8.92
N HIS A 30 -5.57 7.22 -9.34
CA HIS A 30 -5.16 7.85 -10.60
C HIS A 30 -3.66 8.21 -10.64
N LEU A 31 -3.00 8.46 -9.49
CA LEU A 31 -1.54 8.61 -9.44
C LEU A 31 -0.82 7.32 -9.85
N ALA A 32 -1.43 6.14 -9.64
CA ALA A 32 -0.81 4.87 -10.03
C ALA A 32 -0.60 4.78 -11.55
N GLU A 33 -1.48 5.43 -12.32
CA GLU A 33 -1.43 5.51 -13.78
C GLU A 33 -0.49 6.63 -14.27
N HIS A 34 -0.21 7.62 -13.42
CA HIS A 34 0.59 8.81 -13.76
C HIS A 34 1.78 8.99 -12.81
N ARG A 35 2.89 8.31 -13.11
CA ARG A 35 4.11 8.24 -12.27
C ARG A 35 4.77 9.58 -11.94
N SER A 36 4.49 10.63 -12.72
CA SER A 36 5.10 11.94 -12.57
C SER A 36 4.23 12.94 -11.81
N ASP A 37 2.99 12.57 -11.50
CA ASP A 37 2.00 13.50 -10.98
C ASP A 37 2.08 13.67 -9.46
N LYS A 38 1.60 14.83 -9.01
CA LYS A 38 1.41 15.17 -7.61
C LYS A 38 -0.03 15.58 -7.40
N VAL A 39 -0.68 15.04 -6.38
CA VAL A 39 -2.07 15.37 -6.06
C VAL A 39 -2.20 15.83 -4.63
N ILE A 40 -3.14 16.74 -4.39
CA ILE A 40 -3.42 17.25 -3.05
C ILE A 40 -4.65 16.51 -2.52
N CYS A 41 -4.48 15.72 -1.47
CA CYS A 41 -5.57 14.97 -0.84
C CYS A 41 -5.42 15.07 0.69
N GLU A 42 -6.53 15.37 1.38
CA GLU A 42 -6.58 15.52 2.84
C GLU A 42 -5.55 16.53 3.39
N GLY A 43 -5.31 17.62 2.64
CA GLY A 43 -4.36 18.67 3.02
C GLY A 43 -2.88 18.28 2.89
N LYS A 44 -2.57 17.13 2.29
CA LYS A 44 -1.21 16.66 1.99
C LYS A 44 -0.95 16.57 0.50
N ILE A 45 0.29 16.82 0.10
CA ILE A 45 0.77 16.57 -1.26
C ILE A 45 1.22 15.13 -1.31
N TRP A 46 0.61 14.35 -2.20
CA TRP A 46 0.96 12.96 -2.48
C TRP A 46 1.67 12.91 -3.82
N CYS A 47 2.84 12.29 -3.84
CA CYS A 47 3.54 11.94 -5.07
C CYS A 47 3.51 10.42 -5.29
N TYR A 48 3.93 10.01 -6.49
CA TYR A 48 4.02 8.60 -6.83
C TYR A 48 4.86 7.77 -5.84
N ALA A 49 5.95 8.33 -5.31
CA ALA A 49 6.78 7.64 -4.32
C ALA A 49 6.01 7.37 -3.01
N ASP A 50 5.14 8.29 -2.58
CA ASP A 50 4.29 8.07 -1.39
C ASP A 50 3.28 6.95 -1.64
N LEU A 51 2.76 6.85 -2.87
CA LEU A 51 1.85 5.77 -3.27
C LEU A 51 2.54 4.40 -3.16
N VAL A 52 3.79 4.29 -3.65
CA VAL A 52 4.59 3.05 -3.54
C VAL A 52 4.82 2.68 -2.07
N TYR A 53 5.14 3.67 -1.22
CA TYR A 53 5.31 3.44 0.21
C TYR A 53 4.02 2.95 0.89
N LEU A 54 2.91 3.64 0.67
CA LEU A 54 1.61 3.28 1.26
C LEU A 54 1.13 1.91 0.81
N ALA A 55 1.35 1.57 -0.46
CA ALA A 55 1.01 0.27 -0.99
C ALA A 55 1.85 -0.84 -0.37
N TYR A 56 3.14 -0.57 -0.11
CA TYR A 56 4.01 -1.50 0.61
C TYR A 56 3.54 -1.68 2.06
N GLU A 57 3.22 -0.60 2.76
CA GLU A 57 2.65 -0.63 4.11
C GLU A 57 1.35 -1.47 4.14
N TYR A 58 0.44 -1.22 3.20
CA TYR A 58 -0.79 -1.98 3.06
C TYR A 58 -0.53 -3.48 2.79
N TYR A 59 0.44 -3.80 1.92
CA TYR A 59 0.82 -5.19 1.63
C TYR A 59 1.36 -5.91 2.87
N VAL A 60 2.29 -5.29 3.62
CA VAL A 60 2.88 -5.88 4.82
C VAL A 60 1.81 -6.12 5.88
N LEU A 61 0.95 -5.13 6.13
CA LEU A 61 -0.14 -5.26 7.09
C LEU A 61 -1.15 -6.33 6.65
N ALA A 62 -1.62 -6.29 5.40
CA ALA A 62 -2.58 -7.26 4.88
C ALA A 62 -2.05 -8.70 4.95
N ARG A 63 -0.76 -8.92 4.66
CA ARG A 63 -0.11 -10.23 4.75
C ARG A 63 -0.09 -10.76 6.19
N ASN A 64 0.19 -9.91 7.18
CA ASN A 64 0.19 -10.30 8.59
C ASN A 64 -1.18 -10.82 9.06
N TYR A 65 -2.27 -10.34 8.45
CA TYR A 65 -3.63 -10.78 8.72
C TYR A 65 -4.18 -11.79 7.71
N GLY A 66 -3.36 -12.33 6.80
CA GLY A 66 -3.83 -13.30 5.79
C GLY A 66 -4.86 -12.75 4.81
N LEU A 67 -4.92 -11.42 4.61
CA LEU A 67 -5.81 -10.77 3.67
C LEU A 67 -5.27 -10.88 2.24
N THR A 68 -6.15 -11.19 1.30
CA THR A 68 -5.79 -11.35 -0.11
C THR A 68 -5.56 -9.99 -0.78
N VAL A 69 -4.34 -9.77 -1.29
CA VAL A 69 -3.92 -8.51 -1.93
C VAL A 69 -3.46 -8.67 -3.39
N HIS A 70 -4.00 -9.67 -4.11
CA HIS A 70 -3.51 -10.12 -5.43
C HIS A 70 -3.25 -9.02 -6.47
N ASN A 71 -4.12 -8.02 -6.59
CA ASN A 71 -3.93 -6.95 -7.58
C ASN A 71 -2.80 -5.98 -7.21
N PHE A 72 -2.47 -5.88 -5.92
CA PHE A 72 -1.42 -4.99 -5.40
C PHE A 72 -0.03 -5.60 -5.50
N VAL A 73 0.11 -6.90 -5.28
CA VAL A 73 1.43 -7.59 -5.27
C VAL A 73 2.14 -7.44 -6.61
N LYS A 74 1.44 -7.71 -7.71
CA LYS A 74 2.04 -7.67 -9.05
C LYS A 74 2.53 -6.27 -9.44
N TRP A 75 1.78 -5.24 -9.05
CA TRP A 75 2.16 -3.85 -9.26
C TRP A 75 3.38 -3.48 -8.39
N LEU A 76 3.40 -3.91 -7.13
CA LEU A 76 4.52 -3.66 -6.21
C LEU A 76 5.82 -4.33 -6.66
N GLU A 77 5.74 -5.56 -7.16
CA GLU A 77 6.88 -6.29 -7.73
C GLU A 77 7.46 -5.58 -8.97
N GLN A 78 6.58 -5.01 -9.81
CA GLN A 78 7.01 -4.21 -10.97
C GLN A 78 7.74 -2.93 -10.54
N GLU A 79 7.22 -2.22 -9.53
CA GLU A 79 7.87 -1.05 -8.98
C GLU A 79 9.21 -1.39 -8.31
N GLN A 80 9.30 -2.53 -7.63
CA GLN A 80 10.55 -3.00 -7.04
C GLN A 80 11.61 -3.32 -8.10
N ALA A 81 11.19 -3.95 -9.21
CA ALA A 81 12.08 -4.22 -10.33
C ALA A 81 12.58 -2.92 -10.99
N LEU A 82 11.70 -1.94 -11.19
CA LEU A 82 12.06 -0.63 -11.75
C LEU A 82 12.99 0.15 -10.83
N SER A 83 12.69 0.19 -9.53
CA SER A 83 13.53 0.86 -8.54
C SER A 83 14.95 0.25 -8.51
N LYS A 84 15.05 -1.09 -8.62
CA LYS A 84 16.33 -1.79 -8.75
C LYS A 84 17.06 -1.47 -10.06
N GLN A 85 16.35 -1.34 -11.18
CA GLN A 85 16.94 -0.95 -12.47
C GLN A 85 17.48 0.49 -12.47
N HIS A 86 16.83 1.38 -11.74
CA HIS A 86 17.21 2.79 -11.64
C HIS A 86 18.14 3.11 -10.46
N HIS A 87 18.63 2.09 -9.73
CA HIS A 87 19.46 2.25 -8.52
C HIS A 87 18.80 3.13 -7.43
N LEU A 88 17.47 3.11 -7.36
CA LEU A 88 16.70 3.84 -6.37
C LEU A 88 16.57 3.01 -5.08
N ALA A 89 16.57 3.70 -3.93
CA ALA A 89 16.37 3.04 -2.65
C ALA A 89 14.92 2.55 -2.54
N TRP A 90 14.75 1.26 -2.25
CA TRP A 90 13.45 0.72 -1.89
C TRP A 90 13.15 1.11 -0.43
N PRO A 91 11.90 1.54 -0.11
CA PRO A 91 11.53 1.78 1.28
C PRO A 91 11.73 0.49 2.09
N ALA A 92 12.53 0.60 3.16
CA ALA A 92 12.83 -0.48 4.10
C ALA A 92 11.67 -0.73 5.06
#